data_AF-A0A6J0V360-F1
#
_entry.id   AF-A0A6J0V360-F1
#
_cell.length_a   1.000
_cell.length_b   1.000
_cell.length_c   1.000
_cell.angle_alpha   90.00
_cell.angle_beta   90.00
_cell.angle_gamma   90.00
#
_symmetry.space_group_name_H-M   'P 1'
#
loop_
_entity.id
_entity.type
_entity.pdbx_description
1 polymer ?
#
loop_
_entity_poly.entity_id
_entity_poly.type
_entity_poly.pdbx_seq_one_letter_code
_entity_poly.pdbx_strand_id
1 'polypeptide(L)'
;MATRRLTDAFLLLRNNAIQSRQLLAEQVSSYSKSSPLTSRSMAAAELDELADDRMALVSGISLDPEAAICVTKRLPPKWTDGVEEIRYEISRIKQKMKELASLHDKHLNRPTLDDSSEEEHAIEITTQEITQLFHRCQRAVQTLHSKSRSCTDQERRLLKNVVSSLAQSLQDLSTSFRRGQSDYLKRMKNREERSKHFFDTSVPLMDDGEDTTLYDRGFTDDQLVLVQQNTVLVEEREREIRQIVQSITDLNEIFRDLGTMIVEQGTVLDRIDFNVEQSCVKTEDGLKQLQKAEQYQKKNRKMLVIVILFVIVIVLIIALIAVKFR
;
A
#
# COMPACT_ATOMS: atom_id res chain seq x y z
N MET A 1 17.52 -19.92 9.88
CA MET A 1 17.27 -19.16 11.12
C MET A 1 16.04 -19.74 11.79
N ALA A 2 16.17 -20.20 13.05
CA ALA A 2 15.01 -20.62 13.84
C ALA A 2 14.37 -19.38 14.48
N THR A 3 13.05 -19.23 14.37
CA THR A 3 12.30 -18.14 15.00
C THR A 3 11.55 -18.68 16.22
N ARG A 4 11.55 -17.92 17.33
CA ARG A 4 10.82 -18.27 18.56
C ARG A 4 9.71 -17.26 18.81
N ARG A 5 8.47 -17.73 18.91
CA ARG A 5 7.31 -16.91 19.25
C ARG A 5 7.28 -16.68 20.77
N LEU A 6 7.41 -15.43 21.20
CA LEU A 6 7.36 -15.01 22.61
C LEU A 6 6.01 -14.40 23.00
N THR A 7 5.03 -14.43 22.09
CA THR A 7 3.72 -13.79 22.30
C THR A 7 3.03 -14.28 23.56
N ASP A 8 3.05 -15.59 23.83
CA ASP A 8 2.31 -16.17 24.95
C ASP A 8 2.98 -15.84 26.29
N ALA A 9 4.32 -15.86 26.33
CA ALA A 9 5.09 -15.41 27.48
C ALA A 9 4.84 -13.91 27.77
N PHE A 10 4.78 -13.09 26.72
CA PHE A 10 4.45 -11.68 26.83
C PHE A 10 3.02 -11.45 27.35
N LEU A 11 2.03 -12.16 26.82
CA LEU A 11 0.63 -12.05 27.27
C LEU A 11 0.47 -12.47 28.73
N LEU A 12 1.16 -13.53 29.15
CA LEU A 12 1.17 -13.98 30.54
C LEU A 12 1.76 -12.91 31.46
N LEU A 13 2.94 -12.39 31.13
CA LEU A 13 3.60 -11.33 31.91
C LEU A 13 2.74 -10.06 31.98
N ARG A 14 2.13 -9.66 30.85
CA ARG A 14 1.21 -8.51 30.80
C ARG A 14 0.01 -8.72 31.71
N ASN A 15 -0.67 -9.86 31.61
CA ASN A 15 -1.86 -10.15 32.39
C ASN A 15 -1.52 -10.25 33.89
N ASN A 16 -0.38 -10.86 34.24
CA ASN A 16 0.10 -10.96 35.61
C ASN A 16 0.47 -9.59 36.20
N ALA A 17 1.08 -8.70 35.41
CA ALA A 17 1.37 -7.33 35.82
C ALA A 17 0.08 -6.51 36.05
N ILE A 18 -0.94 -6.69 35.21
CA ILE A 18 -2.26 -6.05 35.39
C ILE A 18 -2.93 -6.54 36.68
N GLN A 19 -2.93 -7.85 36.93
CA GLN A 19 -3.48 -8.44 38.15
C GLN A 19 -2.73 -7.97 39.41
N SER A 20 -1.40 -7.95 39.37
CA SER A 20 -0.57 -7.46 40.48
C SER A 20 -0.83 -5.98 40.78
N ARG A 21 -1.07 -5.16 39.75
CA ARG A 21 -1.46 -3.75 39.89
C ARG A 21 -2.84 -3.61 40.55
N GLN A 22 -3.80 -4.46 40.20
CA GLN A 22 -5.14 -4.45 40.80
C GLN A 22 -5.10 -4.83 42.29
N LEU A 23 -4.34 -5.88 42.64
CA LEU A 23 -4.16 -6.29 44.03
C LEU A 23 -3.51 -5.18 44.90
N LEU A 24 -2.49 -4.50 44.36
CA LEU A 24 -1.86 -3.38 45.07
C LEU A 24 -2.82 -2.19 45.24
N ALA A 25 -3.64 -1.88 44.23
CA ALA A 25 -4.65 -0.82 44.33
C ALA A 25 -5.74 -1.14 45.38
N GLU A 26 -6.16 -2.41 45.47
CA GLU A 26 -7.14 -2.89 46.44
C GLU A 26 -6.58 -2.90 47.88
N GLN A 27 -5.30 -3.24 48.05
CA GLN A 27 -4.60 -3.16 49.33
C GLN A 27 -4.43 -1.72 49.82
N VAL A 28 -4.13 -0.77 48.92
CA VAL A 28 -4.07 0.67 49.26
C VAL A 28 -5.46 1.22 49.61
N SER A 29 -6.52 0.79 48.90
CA SER A 29 -7.90 1.18 49.19
C SER A 29 -8.46 0.60 50.50
N SER A 30 -8.05 -0.60 50.90
CA SER A 30 -8.45 -1.21 52.18
C SER A 30 -7.70 -0.62 53.38
N TYR A 31 -6.46 -0.14 53.20
CA TYR A 31 -5.73 0.60 54.23
C TYR A 31 -6.32 2.00 54.49
N SER A 32 -6.86 2.66 53.46
CA SER A 32 -7.50 3.99 53.63
C SER A 32 -8.88 3.92 54.30
N LYS A 33 -9.61 2.81 54.15
CA LYS A 33 -10.91 2.59 54.82
C LYS A 33 -10.81 2.17 56.29
N SER A 34 -9.67 1.66 56.74
CA SER A 34 -9.51 1.09 58.10
C SER A 34 -8.79 2.00 59.10
N SER A 35 -8.32 3.18 58.68
CA SER A 35 -7.65 4.13 59.59
C SER A 35 -8.66 5.14 60.15
N PRO A 36 -8.93 5.17 61.48
CA PRO A 36 -9.74 6.22 62.08
C PRO A 36 -9.03 7.57 61.94
N LEU A 37 -9.81 8.60 61.61
CA LEU A 37 -9.44 10.00 61.40
C LEU A 37 -8.60 10.57 62.55
N THR A 38 -7.29 10.36 62.56
CA THR A 38 -6.36 11.10 63.41
C THR A 38 -4.99 11.13 62.72
N SER A 39 -4.51 12.35 62.46
CA SER A 39 -3.21 12.71 61.87
C SER A 39 -2.91 12.18 60.45
N ARG A 40 -3.54 12.77 59.44
CA ARG A 40 -3.02 12.76 58.05
C ARG A 40 -1.70 13.52 58.04
N SER A 41 -0.56 12.81 58.03
CA SER A 41 0.74 13.46 57.89
C SER A 41 0.94 13.95 56.44
N MET A 42 1.67 15.05 56.26
CA MET A 42 1.95 15.63 54.92
C MET A 42 2.62 14.63 53.97
N ALA A 43 3.40 13.68 54.50
CA ALA A 43 4.05 12.63 53.70
C ALA A 43 3.04 11.65 53.06
N ALA A 44 1.89 11.41 53.71
CA ALA A 44 0.83 10.60 53.14
C ALA A 44 0.09 11.33 52.02
N ALA A 45 0.00 12.67 52.08
CA ALA A 45 -0.56 13.49 51.01
C ALA A 45 0.36 13.56 49.78
N GLU A 46 1.68 13.71 49.98
CA GLU A 46 2.65 13.70 48.87
C GLU A 46 2.72 12.35 48.15
N LEU A 47 2.54 11.23 48.87
CA LEU A 47 2.47 9.90 48.26
C LEU A 47 1.17 9.68 47.47
N ASP A 48 0.06 10.25 47.92
CA ASP A 48 -1.23 10.22 47.24
C ASP A 48 -1.18 11.06 45.94
N GLU A 49 -0.54 12.23 45.99
CA GLU A 49 -0.35 13.11 44.83
C GLU A 49 0.60 12.51 43.78
N LEU A 50 1.69 11.84 44.21
CA LEU A 50 2.59 11.10 43.30
C LEU A 50 1.95 9.82 42.72
N ALA A 51 1.07 9.17 43.47
CA ALA A 51 0.29 8.03 43.00
C ALA A 51 -0.79 8.48 42.00
N ASP A 52 -1.44 9.62 42.28
CA ASP A 52 -2.43 10.25 41.41
C ASP A 52 -1.78 10.80 40.13
N ASP A 53 -0.60 11.41 40.18
CA ASP A 53 0.16 11.83 38.99
C ASP A 53 0.61 10.65 38.12
N ARG A 54 1.00 9.53 38.75
CA ARG A 54 1.29 8.28 38.02
C ARG A 54 0.03 7.63 37.47
N MET A 55 -1.12 7.80 38.12
CA MET A 55 -2.41 7.34 37.62
C MET A 55 -2.95 8.25 36.51
N ALA A 56 -2.78 9.56 36.59
CA ALA A 56 -3.20 10.57 35.62
C ALA A 56 -2.50 10.40 34.26
N LEU A 57 -1.22 10.02 34.26
CA LEU A 57 -0.50 9.64 33.03
C LEU A 57 -0.99 8.32 32.42
N VAL A 58 -1.81 7.55 33.13
CA VAL A 58 -2.34 6.23 32.73
C VAL A 58 -3.87 6.22 32.63
N SER A 59 -4.57 7.28 33.05
CA SER A 59 -6.04 7.43 32.99
C SER A 59 -6.61 7.42 31.57
N GLY A 60 -5.77 7.38 30.54
CA GLY A 60 -6.17 7.05 29.17
C GLY A 60 -6.44 5.56 28.93
N ILE A 61 -6.20 4.67 29.89
CA ILE A 61 -6.49 3.23 29.75
C ILE A 61 -7.69 2.90 30.63
N SER A 62 -8.87 2.99 30.03
CA SER A 62 -10.14 2.57 30.64
C SER A 62 -10.06 1.13 31.17
N LEU A 63 -10.68 0.87 32.33
CA LEU A 63 -10.68 -0.39 33.09
C LEU A 63 -11.50 -1.53 32.46
N ASP A 64 -12.07 -1.33 31.29
CA ASP A 64 -12.84 -2.35 30.58
C ASP A 64 -11.94 -2.92 29.44
N PRO A 65 -11.69 -4.24 29.37
CA PRO A 65 -10.88 -4.84 28.30
C PRO A 65 -11.42 -4.54 26.90
N GLU A 66 -12.70 -4.21 26.75
CA GLU A 66 -13.29 -3.70 25.51
C GLU A 66 -13.05 -2.19 25.30
N ALA A 67 -12.96 -1.40 26.37
CA ALA A 67 -12.68 0.03 26.31
C ALA A 67 -11.17 0.38 26.23
N ALA A 68 -10.28 -0.51 26.66
CA ALA A 68 -8.83 -0.37 26.43
C ALA A 68 -8.47 -0.49 24.94
N ILE A 69 -9.34 -1.12 24.13
CA ILE A 69 -9.25 -1.13 22.66
C ILE A 69 -9.71 0.22 22.07
N CYS A 70 -10.39 1.06 22.85
CA CYS A 70 -11.04 2.28 22.33
C CYS A 70 -10.10 3.49 22.20
N VAL A 71 -8.90 3.48 22.79
CA VAL A 71 -7.98 4.65 22.76
C VAL A 71 -7.10 4.73 21.50
N THR A 72 -7.20 3.77 20.58
CA THR A 72 -6.53 3.86 19.28
C THR A 72 -7.48 3.80 18.08
N LYS A 73 -8.79 4.02 18.25
CA LYS A 73 -9.69 4.26 17.10
C LYS A 73 -9.50 5.69 16.56
N ARG A 74 -8.26 6.04 16.19
CA ARG A 74 -8.06 7.14 15.25
C ARG A 74 -8.63 6.62 13.93
N LEU A 75 -9.68 7.27 13.41
CA LEU A 75 -10.23 6.87 12.12
C LEU A 75 -9.09 6.82 11.10
N PRO A 76 -9.07 5.81 10.21
CA PRO A 76 -8.13 5.77 9.11
C PRO A 76 -8.09 7.13 8.41
N PRO A 77 -6.90 7.64 8.06
CA PRO A 77 -6.80 8.90 7.33
C PRO A 77 -7.68 8.87 6.08
N LYS A 78 -8.36 9.97 5.73
CA LYS A 78 -9.31 10.01 4.58
C LYS A 78 -8.73 9.58 3.22
N TRP A 79 -7.41 9.48 3.10
CA TRP A 79 -6.73 8.99 1.89
C TRP A 79 -6.69 7.46 1.81
N THR A 80 -6.97 6.73 2.90
CA THR A 80 -6.99 5.26 2.92
C THR A 80 -8.08 4.71 2.01
N ASP A 81 -9.24 5.35 1.95
CA ASP A 81 -10.35 4.93 1.08
C ASP A 81 -9.93 4.97 -0.40
N GLY A 82 -9.16 5.99 -0.79
CA GLY A 82 -8.60 6.09 -2.14
C GLY A 82 -7.56 5.02 -2.44
N VAL A 83 -6.80 4.57 -1.42
CA VAL A 83 -5.86 3.45 -1.56
C VAL A 83 -6.60 2.13 -1.75
N GLU A 84 -7.69 1.92 -1.01
CA GLU A 84 -8.53 0.73 -1.16
C GLU A 84 -9.22 0.68 -2.53
N GLU A 85 -9.74 1.82 -3.02
CA GLU A 85 -10.29 1.92 -4.38
C GLU A 85 -9.24 1.52 -5.42
N ILE A 86 -8.02 2.07 -5.35
CA ILE A 86 -6.93 1.74 -6.29
C ILE A 86 -6.58 0.25 -6.21
N ARG A 87 -6.50 -0.34 -5.00
CA ARG A 87 -6.21 -1.77 -4.81
C ARG A 87 -7.30 -2.66 -5.41
N TYR A 88 -8.56 -2.24 -5.30
CA TYR A 88 -9.68 -2.92 -5.91
C TYR A 88 -9.58 -2.87 -7.44
N GLU A 89 -9.30 -1.70 -8.03
CA GLU A 89 -9.12 -1.57 -9.49
C GLU A 89 -7.91 -2.39 -10.00
N ILE A 90 -6.79 -2.42 -9.27
CA ILE A 90 -5.64 -3.28 -9.57
C ILE A 90 -6.04 -4.76 -9.61
N SER A 91 -6.89 -5.19 -8.68
CA SER A 91 -7.37 -6.57 -8.62
C SER A 91 -8.30 -6.90 -9.79
N ARG A 92 -9.15 -5.95 -10.20
CA ARG A 92 -9.97 -6.07 -11.40
C ARG A 92 -9.14 -6.16 -12.68
N ILE A 93 -8.11 -5.34 -12.82
CA ILE A 93 -7.16 -5.41 -13.95
C ILE A 93 -6.54 -6.81 -14.02
N LYS A 94 -6.05 -7.34 -12.89
CA LYS A 94 -5.49 -8.71 -12.83
C LYS A 94 -6.47 -9.78 -13.30
N GLN A 95 -7.72 -9.68 -12.87
CA GLN A 95 -8.77 -10.62 -13.26
C GLN A 95 -9.06 -10.52 -14.77
N LYS A 96 -9.24 -9.31 -15.30
CA LYS A 96 -9.49 -9.06 -16.72
C LYS A 96 -8.31 -9.49 -17.61
N MET A 97 -7.08 -9.29 -17.16
CA MET A 97 -5.89 -9.80 -17.86
C MET A 97 -5.86 -11.32 -17.94
N LYS A 98 -6.34 -12.03 -16.90
CA LYS A 98 -6.45 -13.49 -16.92
C LYS A 98 -7.53 -13.97 -17.88
N GLU A 99 -8.68 -13.28 -17.89
CA GLU A 99 -9.77 -13.51 -18.86
C GLU A 99 -9.27 -13.30 -20.30
N LEU A 100 -8.59 -12.19 -20.57
CA LEU A 100 -7.98 -11.90 -21.87
C LEU A 100 -6.98 -12.98 -22.29
N ALA A 101 -6.12 -13.45 -21.39
CA ALA A 101 -5.19 -14.54 -21.69
C ALA A 101 -5.90 -15.84 -22.09
N SER A 102 -7.05 -16.15 -21.47
CA SER A 102 -7.86 -17.31 -21.84
C SER A 102 -8.54 -17.14 -23.21
N LEU A 103 -8.99 -15.92 -23.54
CA LEU A 103 -9.54 -15.60 -24.86
C LEU A 103 -8.47 -15.70 -25.96
N HIS A 104 -7.26 -15.17 -25.70
CA HIS A 104 -6.12 -15.29 -26.61
C HIS A 104 -5.78 -16.76 -26.91
N ASP A 105 -5.74 -17.62 -25.88
CA ASP A 105 -5.45 -19.04 -26.05
C ASP A 105 -6.59 -19.77 -26.79
N LYS A 106 -7.85 -19.47 -26.47
CA LYS A 106 -9.03 -20.00 -27.16
C LYS A 106 -9.00 -19.65 -28.66
N HIS A 107 -8.72 -18.39 -28.98
CA HIS A 107 -8.67 -17.91 -30.36
C HIS A 107 -7.49 -18.53 -31.15
N LEU A 108 -6.33 -18.69 -30.50
CA LEU A 108 -5.14 -19.26 -31.14
C LEU A 108 -5.27 -20.77 -31.42
N ASN A 109 -5.97 -21.51 -30.56
CA ASN A 109 -6.09 -22.98 -30.62
C ASN A 109 -7.29 -23.46 -31.47
N ARG A 110 -8.04 -22.55 -32.09
CA ARG A 110 -9.26 -22.88 -32.84
C ARG A 110 -8.98 -23.55 -34.21
N PRO A 111 -9.69 -24.64 -34.56
CA PRO A 111 -9.77 -25.17 -35.92
C PRO A 111 -10.58 -24.22 -36.83
N THR A 112 -10.08 -23.93 -38.03
CA THR A 112 -10.42 -22.83 -38.96
C THR A 112 -11.87 -22.70 -39.49
N LEU A 113 -12.91 -23.28 -38.88
CA LEU A 113 -14.24 -23.43 -39.50
C LEU A 113 -15.43 -22.84 -38.73
N ASP A 114 -15.22 -21.94 -37.78
CA ASP A 114 -16.32 -21.38 -36.97
C ASP A 114 -16.18 -19.84 -36.87
N ASP A 115 -17.29 -19.13 -36.64
CA ASP A 115 -17.42 -17.66 -36.68
C ASP A 115 -16.37 -16.96 -35.79
N SER A 116 -15.36 -16.31 -36.39
CA SER A 116 -14.24 -15.66 -35.67
C SER A 116 -14.55 -14.28 -35.12
N SER A 117 -15.67 -13.71 -35.55
CA SER A 117 -16.10 -12.37 -35.18
C SER A 117 -16.42 -12.23 -33.68
N GLU A 118 -17.02 -13.25 -33.05
CA GLU A 118 -17.42 -13.16 -31.63
C GLU A 118 -16.22 -13.14 -30.68
N GLU A 119 -15.23 -14.03 -30.88
CA GLU A 119 -14.02 -14.03 -30.04
C GLU A 119 -13.14 -12.81 -30.28
N GLU A 120 -12.97 -12.39 -31.53
CA GLU A 120 -12.21 -11.18 -31.89
C GLU A 120 -12.83 -9.94 -31.22
N HIS A 121 -14.15 -9.80 -31.30
CA HIS A 121 -14.87 -8.72 -30.64
C HIS A 121 -14.74 -8.79 -29.11
N ALA A 122 -14.80 -9.98 -28.52
CA ALA A 122 -14.59 -10.16 -27.08
C ALA A 122 -13.17 -9.76 -26.63
N ILE A 123 -12.15 -10.09 -27.42
CA ILE A 123 -10.75 -9.69 -27.19
C ILE A 123 -10.61 -8.17 -27.27
N GLU A 124 -11.23 -7.54 -28.28
CA GLU A 124 -11.27 -6.09 -28.45
C GLU A 124 -11.89 -5.40 -27.22
N ILE A 125 -13.10 -5.81 -26.82
CA ILE A 125 -13.81 -5.23 -25.67
C ILE A 125 -12.96 -5.37 -24.40
N THR A 126 -12.44 -6.57 -24.14
CA THR A 126 -11.65 -6.84 -22.93
C THR A 126 -10.35 -6.02 -22.93
N THR A 127 -9.71 -5.85 -24.09
CA THR A 127 -8.50 -5.02 -24.25
C THR A 127 -8.79 -3.54 -23.97
N GLN A 128 -9.91 -3.03 -24.49
CA GLN A 128 -10.36 -1.65 -24.23
C GLN A 128 -10.70 -1.45 -22.74
N GLU A 129 -11.44 -2.37 -22.14
CA GLU A 129 -11.77 -2.35 -20.71
C GLU A 129 -10.51 -2.30 -19.84
N ILE A 130 -9.52 -3.15 -20.12
CA ILE A 130 -8.25 -3.16 -19.38
C ILE A 130 -7.53 -1.80 -19.51
N THR A 131 -7.47 -1.24 -20.71
CA THR A 131 -6.82 0.06 -20.97
C THR A 131 -7.53 1.19 -20.20
N GLN A 132 -8.87 1.19 -20.19
CA GLN A 132 -9.66 2.13 -19.41
C GLN A 132 -9.42 1.99 -17.90
N LEU A 133 -9.33 0.75 -17.39
CA LEU A 133 -9.01 0.49 -15.99
C LEU A 133 -7.61 0.99 -15.62
N PHE A 134 -6.61 0.83 -16.51
CA PHE A 134 -5.28 1.40 -16.31
C PHE A 134 -5.32 2.93 -16.19
N HIS A 135 -6.03 3.62 -17.07
CA HIS A 135 -6.19 5.09 -16.98
C HIS A 135 -6.95 5.54 -15.73
N ARG A 136 -8.00 4.82 -15.34
CA ARG A 136 -8.73 5.12 -14.09
C ARG A 136 -7.81 4.99 -12.88
N CYS A 137 -7.04 3.91 -12.83
CA CYS A 137 -6.08 3.65 -11.77
C CYS A 137 -4.97 4.71 -11.73
N GLN A 138 -4.41 5.09 -12.89
CA GLN A 138 -3.43 6.18 -13.03
C GLN A 138 -3.97 7.50 -12.47
N ARG A 139 -5.17 7.93 -12.89
CA ARG A 139 -5.79 9.18 -12.41
C ARG A 139 -6.06 9.14 -10.91
N ALA A 140 -6.49 7.99 -10.38
CA ALA A 140 -6.69 7.80 -8.95
C ALA A 140 -5.38 7.94 -8.17
N VAL A 141 -4.28 7.35 -8.65
CA VAL A 141 -2.94 7.48 -8.06
C VAL A 141 -2.45 8.94 -8.08
N GLN A 142 -2.62 9.65 -9.20
CA GLN A 142 -2.26 11.08 -9.30
C GLN A 142 -3.10 11.96 -8.36
N THR A 143 -4.40 11.67 -8.25
CA THR A 143 -5.31 12.38 -7.34
C THR A 143 -4.95 12.13 -5.88
N LEU A 144 -4.54 10.91 -5.55
CA LEU A 144 -4.04 10.57 -4.22
C LEU A 144 -2.74 11.31 -3.90
N HIS A 145 -1.84 11.41 -4.87
CA HIS A 145 -0.59 12.16 -4.73
C HIS A 145 -0.84 13.67 -4.53
N SER A 146 -1.78 14.29 -5.23
CA SER A 146 -2.10 15.71 -5.06
C SER A 146 -2.75 16.03 -3.70
N LYS A 147 -3.56 15.10 -3.17
CA LYS A 147 -4.12 15.17 -1.80
C LYS A 147 -3.06 15.11 -0.70
N SER A 148 -1.82 14.72 -1.00
CA SER A 148 -0.71 14.69 -0.05
C SER A 148 -0.37 16.06 0.59
N ARG A 149 -0.81 17.17 -0.01
CA ARG A 149 -0.50 18.53 0.46
C ARG A 149 -1.26 18.92 1.72
N SER A 150 -2.44 18.34 1.98
CA SER A 150 -3.28 18.66 3.14
C SER A 150 -3.06 17.75 4.36
N CYS A 151 -2.17 16.77 4.26
CA CYS A 151 -1.88 15.82 5.35
C CYS A 151 -0.76 16.32 6.26
N THR A 152 -0.71 15.77 7.48
CA THR A 152 0.42 15.99 8.41
C THR A 152 1.73 15.47 7.80
N ASP A 153 2.89 15.94 8.28
CA ASP A 153 4.19 15.54 7.74
C ASP A 153 4.45 14.04 7.83
N GLN A 154 3.94 13.36 8.87
CA GLN A 154 4.03 11.91 9.01
C GLN A 154 3.15 11.19 7.99
N GLU A 155 1.89 11.62 7.84
CA GLU A 155 0.97 11.06 6.85
C GLU A 155 1.45 11.30 5.42
N ARG A 156 2.07 12.45 5.14
CA ARG A 156 2.68 12.77 3.84
C ARG A 156 3.78 11.77 3.48
N ARG A 157 4.65 11.42 4.43
CA ARG A 157 5.72 10.42 4.21
C ARG A 157 5.13 9.03 3.95
N LEU A 158 4.14 8.62 4.75
CA LEU A 158 3.44 7.36 4.56
C LEU A 158 2.74 7.30 3.20
N LEU A 159 2.01 8.36 2.84
CA LEU A 159 1.30 8.45 1.57
C LEU A 159 2.26 8.43 0.38
N LYS A 160 3.41 9.11 0.46
CA LYS A 160 4.46 9.01 -0.58
C LYS A 160 4.88 7.55 -0.78
N ASN A 161 5.15 6.82 0.31
CA ASN A 161 5.51 5.39 0.28
C ASN A 161 4.41 4.54 -0.36
N VAL A 162 3.15 4.74 0.05
CA VAL A 162 1.99 4.01 -0.48
C VAL A 162 1.78 4.30 -1.96
N VAL A 163 1.79 5.57 -2.37
CA VAL A 163 1.58 6.00 -3.75
C VAL A 163 2.56 5.34 -4.70
N SER A 164 3.85 5.32 -4.39
CA SER A 164 4.78 4.66 -5.30
C SER A 164 4.76 3.14 -5.21
N SER A 165 4.36 2.53 -4.08
CA SER A 165 4.10 1.09 -4.04
C SER A 165 2.93 0.71 -4.98
N LEU A 166 1.88 1.54 -5.02
CA LEU A 166 0.78 1.40 -5.96
C LEU A 166 1.22 1.65 -7.40
N ALA A 167 2.02 2.69 -7.65
CA ALA A 167 2.58 2.98 -8.97
C ALA A 167 3.46 1.83 -9.48
N GLN A 168 4.32 1.26 -8.63
CA GLN A 168 5.14 0.09 -8.98
C GLN A 168 4.25 -1.12 -9.34
N SER A 169 3.23 -1.40 -8.53
CA SER A 169 2.29 -2.50 -8.82
C SER A 169 1.57 -2.30 -10.16
N LEU A 170 1.20 -1.07 -10.48
CA LEU A 170 0.56 -0.71 -11.75
C LEU A 170 1.54 -0.80 -12.93
N GLN A 171 2.81 -0.42 -12.72
CA GLN A 171 3.89 -0.55 -13.71
C GLN A 171 4.20 -2.02 -14.04
N ASP A 172 4.26 -2.87 -13.02
CA ASP A 172 4.47 -4.31 -13.17
C ASP A 172 3.30 -4.94 -13.96
N LEU A 173 2.06 -4.53 -13.66
CA LEU A 173 0.88 -4.96 -14.41
C LEU A 173 0.90 -4.50 -15.86
N SER A 174 1.21 -3.23 -16.12
CA SER A 174 1.33 -2.69 -17.48
C SER A 174 2.41 -3.42 -18.28
N THR A 175 3.52 -3.77 -17.62
CA THR A 175 4.59 -4.57 -18.25
C THR A 175 4.13 -5.98 -18.56
N SER A 176 3.43 -6.65 -17.63
CA SER A 176 2.86 -7.98 -17.86
C SER A 176 1.81 -7.97 -18.98
N PHE A 177 0.98 -6.94 -19.06
CA PHE A 177 -0.04 -6.82 -20.11
C PHE A 177 0.59 -6.63 -21.48
N ARG A 178 1.54 -5.70 -21.62
CA ARG A 178 2.25 -5.45 -22.88
C ARG A 178 3.02 -6.68 -23.36
N ARG A 179 3.65 -7.43 -22.43
CA ARG A 179 4.26 -8.73 -22.76
C ARG A 179 3.22 -9.74 -23.26
N GLY A 180 2.10 -9.90 -22.55
CA GLY A 180 1.02 -10.80 -22.98
C GLY A 180 0.45 -10.46 -24.36
N GLN A 181 0.24 -9.18 -24.65
CA GLN A 181 -0.20 -8.71 -25.98
C GLN A 181 0.87 -8.94 -27.05
N SER A 182 2.13 -8.65 -26.77
CA SER A 182 3.23 -8.88 -27.72
C SER A 182 3.42 -10.37 -28.02
N ASP A 183 3.27 -11.24 -27.02
CA ASP A 183 3.35 -12.69 -27.18
C ASP A 183 2.20 -13.23 -28.02
N TYR A 184 0.98 -12.71 -27.79
CA TYR A 184 -0.20 -13.04 -28.60
C TYR A 184 -0.01 -12.64 -30.07
N LEU A 185 0.37 -11.39 -30.34
CA LEU A 185 0.64 -10.90 -31.70
C LEU A 185 1.72 -11.74 -32.41
N LYS A 186 2.80 -12.10 -31.70
CA LYS A 186 3.86 -12.95 -32.25
C LYS A 186 3.35 -14.34 -32.61
N ARG A 187 2.55 -14.96 -31.74
CA ARG A 187 1.97 -16.29 -32.00
C ARG A 187 0.98 -16.26 -33.17
N MET A 188 0.19 -15.20 -33.26
CA MET A 188 -0.76 -15.01 -34.36
C MET A 188 -0.01 -14.86 -35.70
N LYS A 189 1.01 -14.00 -35.76
CA LYS A 189 1.85 -13.83 -36.96
C LYS A 189 2.54 -15.13 -37.38
N ASN A 190 3.11 -15.88 -36.44
CA ASN A 190 3.74 -17.17 -36.73
C ASN A 190 2.74 -18.21 -37.30
N ARG A 191 1.48 -18.18 -36.84
CA ARG A 191 0.41 -19.03 -37.38
C ARG A 191 0.09 -18.65 -38.82
N GLU A 192 0.01 -17.35 -39.12
CA GLU A 192 -0.28 -16.81 -40.45
C GLU A 192 0.83 -17.11 -41.45
N GLU A 193 2.09 -16.92 -41.08
CA GLU A 193 3.25 -17.28 -41.92
C GLU A 193 3.23 -18.76 -42.27
N ARG A 194 2.92 -19.63 -41.29
CA ARG A 194 2.81 -21.08 -41.52
C ARG A 194 1.65 -21.44 -42.45
N SER A 195 0.51 -20.76 -42.35
CA SER A 195 -0.60 -20.98 -43.29
C SER A 195 -0.28 -20.45 -44.69
N LYS A 196 0.36 -19.29 -44.82
CA LYS A 196 0.77 -18.73 -46.12
C LYS A 196 1.71 -19.67 -46.86
N HIS A 197 2.71 -20.25 -46.18
CA HIS A 197 3.61 -21.24 -46.79
C HIS A 197 2.90 -22.48 -47.36
N PHE A 198 1.77 -22.90 -46.76
CA PHE A 198 0.99 -24.02 -47.27
C PHE A 198 0.23 -23.68 -48.56
N PHE A 199 -0.31 -22.45 -48.65
CA PHE A 199 -1.01 -21.98 -49.85
C PHE A 199 -0.05 -21.60 -50.98
N ASP A 200 1.09 -20.97 -50.67
CA ASP A 200 2.10 -20.56 -51.65
C ASP A 200 2.81 -21.76 -52.31
N THR A 201 2.91 -22.88 -51.58
CA THR A 201 3.45 -24.16 -52.13
C THR A 201 2.42 -24.94 -52.94
N SER A 202 1.13 -24.63 -52.82
CA SER A 202 0.05 -25.35 -53.51
C SER A 202 -0.22 -24.87 -54.94
N VAL A 203 0.52 -23.88 -55.43
CA VAL A 203 0.59 -23.53 -56.86
C VAL A 203 1.95 -23.94 -57.43
N PRO A 204 2.25 -25.24 -57.64
CA PRO A 204 3.20 -25.61 -58.67
C PRO A 204 2.55 -25.19 -60.00
N LEU A 205 2.98 -24.04 -60.51
CA LEU A 205 2.88 -23.76 -61.93
C LEU A 205 3.74 -24.85 -62.61
N MET A 206 3.13 -26.00 -62.91
CA MET A 206 3.72 -26.97 -63.83
C MET A 206 3.65 -26.33 -65.21
N ASP A 207 4.63 -25.46 -65.45
CA ASP A 207 5.04 -25.02 -66.76
C ASP A 207 5.87 -26.16 -67.36
N ASP A 208 5.17 -27.13 -67.96
CA ASP A 208 5.78 -28.12 -68.82
C ASP A 208 5.22 -27.93 -70.24
N GLY A 209 6.08 -27.44 -71.11
CA GLY A 209 5.98 -27.61 -72.56
C GLY A 209 5.32 -26.48 -73.32
N GLU A 210 6.18 -25.64 -73.92
CA GLU A 210 6.04 -24.99 -75.24
C GLU A 210 4.65 -25.05 -75.91
N ASP A 211 4.03 -23.88 -76.03
CA ASP A 211 3.78 -23.19 -77.31
C ASP A 211 2.50 -22.35 -77.23
N THR A 212 2.57 -21.17 -77.84
CA THR A 212 1.43 -20.34 -78.28
C THR A 212 0.57 -19.59 -77.24
N THR A 213 0.54 -18.27 -77.48
CA THR A 213 -0.49 -17.28 -77.11
C THR A 213 -0.31 -16.49 -75.82
N LEU A 214 0.08 -15.24 -76.06
CA LEU A 214 -0.15 -14.03 -75.28
C LEU A 214 -1.66 -13.88 -74.95
N TYR A 215 -2.20 -14.73 -74.09
CA TYR A 215 -3.44 -14.47 -73.37
C TYR A 215 -3.11 -14.21 -71.92
N ASP A 216 -3.38 -12.97 -71.53
CA ASP A 216 -3.83 -12.54 -70.22
C ASP A 216 -4.78 -13.59 -69.61
N ARG A 217 -4.23 -14.65 -69.01
CA ARG A 217 -4.99 -15.55 -68.16
C ARG A 217 -5.11 -14.84 -66.82
N GLY A 218 -5.93 -13.79 -66.80
CA GLY A 218 -6.47 -13.23 -65.58
C GLY A 218 -7.02 -14.37 -64.72
N PHE A 219 -6.90 -14.21 -63.40
CA PHE A 219 -7.49 -15.11 -62.41
C PHE A 219 -8.85 -15.62 -62.91
N THR A 220 -9.07 -16.94 -62.94
CA THR A 220 -10.41 -17.48 -63.19
C THR A 220 -11.39 -16.85 -62.20
N ASP A 221 -12.66 -16.62 -62.55
CA ASP A 221 -13.64 -15.94 -61.67
C ASP A 221 -13.64 -16.53 -60.24
N ASP A 222 -13.53 -17.85 -60.11
CA ASP A 222 -13.41 -18.54 -58.82
C ASP A 222 -12.13 -18.19 -58.04
N GLN A 223 -11.04 -17.97 -58.74
CA GLN A 223 -9.73 -17.60 -58.18
C GLN A 223 -9.70 -16.11 -57.82
N LEU A 224 -10.40 -15.26 -58.57
CA LEU A 224 -10.59 -13.84 -58.26
C LEU A 224 -11.45 -13.67 -56.98
N VAL A 225 -12.54 -14.44 -56.85
CA VAL A 225 -13.37 -14.47 -55.64
C VAL A 225 -12.56 -14.94 -54.43
N LEU A 226 -11.73 -15.98 -54.58
CA LEU A 226 -10.88 -16.48 -53.50
C LEU A 226 -9.81 -15.46 -53.06
N VAL A 227 -9.21 -14.74 -54.02
CA VAL A 227 -8.27 -13.64 -53.73
C VAL A 227 -9.00 -12.51 -53.02
N GLN A 228 -10.17 -12.10 -53.51
CA GLN A 228 -10.94 -11.02 -52.91
C GLN A 228 -11.40 -11.37 -51.49
N GLN A 229 -11.84 -12.60 -51.23
CA GLN A 229 -12.22 -13.06 -49.90
C GLN A 229 -11.01 -13.13 -48.96
N ASN A 230 -9.83 -13.56 -49.44
CA ASN A 230 -8.58 -13.47 -48.68
C ASN A 230 -8.18 -12.02 -48.36
N THR A 231 -8.33 -11.09 -49.31
CA THR A 231 -7.95 -9.68 -49.07
C THR A 231 -8.80 -9.03 -47.98
N VAL A 232 -10.11 -9.31 -47.93
CA VAL A 232 -11.00 -8.79 -46.90
C VAL A 232 -10.63 -9.35 -45.52
N LEU A 233 -10.37 -10.65 -45.43
CA LEU A 233 -9.94 -11.29 -44.18
C LEU A 233 -8.61 -10.72 -43.67
N VAL A 234 -7.64 -10.48 -44.57
CA VAL A 234 -6.36 -9.86 -44.20
C VAL A 234 -6.57 -8.43 -43.67
N GLU A 235 -7.45 -7.65 -44.30
CA GLU A 235 -7.72 -6.27 -43.89
C GLU A 235 -8.37 -6.18 -42.50
N GLU A 236 -9.32 -7.07 -42.20
CA GLU A 236 -9.94 -7.16 -40.87
C GLU A 236 -8.92 -7.52 -39.79
N ARG A 237 -8.03 -8.47 -40.07
CA ARG A 237 -6.95 -8.85 -39.15
C ARG A 237 -5.95 -7.73 -38.92
N GLU A 238 -5.56 -6.99 -39.96
CA GLU A 238 -4.70 -5.83 -39.77
C GLU A 238 -5.34 -4.77 -38.87
N ARG A 239 -6.67 -4.61 -38.92
CA ARG A 239 -7.40 -3.70 -38.03
C ARG A 239 -7.29 -4.13 -36.57
N GLU A 240 -7.48 -5.43 -36.29
CA GLU A 240 -7.31 -6.02 -34.95
C GLU A 240 -5.88 -5.77 -34.43
N ILE A 241 -4.85 -6.07 -35.23
CA ILE A 241 -3.45 -5.86 -34.87
C ILE A 241 -3.20 -4.38 -34.55
N ARG A 242 -3.67 -3.46 -35.40
CA ARG A 242 -3.51 -2.02 -35.20
C ARG A 242 -4.10 -1.59 -33.87
N GLN A 243 -5.26 -2.12 -33.49
CA GLN A 243 -5.90 -1.80 -32.23
C GLN A 243 -5.12 -2.30 -31.01
N ILE A 244 -4.61 -3.53 -31.07
CA ILE A 244 -3.76 -4.07 -29.99
C ILE A 244 -2.48 -3.23 -29.85
N VAL A 245 -1.84 -2.87 -30.97
CA VAL A 245 -0.66 -2.00 -30.97
C VAL A 245 -0.95 -0.62 -30.41
N GLN A 246 -2.13 -0.05 -30.71
CA GLN A 246 -2.58 1.20 -30.11
C GLN A 246 -2.70 1.07 -28.60
N SER A 247 -3.34 0.01 -28.08
CA SER A 247 -3.45 -0.21 -26.63
C SER A 247 -2.07 -0.34 -25.94
N ILE A 248 -1.08 -0.97 -26.59
CA ILE A 248 0.29 -1.05 -26.09
C ILE A 248 0.94 0.34 -26.03
N THR A 249 0.67 1.18 -27.03
CA THR A 249 1.19 2.54 -27.15
C THR A 249 0.59 3.45 -26.07
N ASP A 250 -0.72 3.39 -25.86
CA ASP A 250 -1.43 4.13 -24.82
C ASP A 250 -0.88 3.78 -23.42
N LEU A 251 -0.62 2.49 -23.16
CA LEU A 251 -0.01 2.04 -21.91
C LEU A 251 1.46 2.46 -21.75
N ASN A 252 2.15 2.81 -22.85
CA ASN A 252 3.50 3.37 -22.78
C ASN A 252 3.48 4.80 -22.22
N GLU A 253 2.46 5.59 -22.58
CA GLU A 253 2.25 6.91 -22.00
C GLU A 253 2.03 6.81 -20.49
N ILE A 254 1.09 5.95 -20.05
CA ILE A 254 0.85 5.68 -18.63
C ILE A 254 2.14 5.22 -17.93
N PHE A 255 2.93 4.37 -18.58
CA PHE A 255 4.20 3.87 -18.03
C PHE A 255 5.22 4.99 -17.80
N ARG A 256 5.33 5.97 -18.71
CA ARG A 256 6.23 7.12 -18.55
C ARG A 256 5.79 8.00 -17.39
N ASP A 257 4.49 8.29 -17.30
CA ASP A 257 3.91 9.09 -16.24
C ASP A 257 4.13 8.48 -14.86
N LEU A 258 3.86 7.18 -14.71
CA LEU A 258 4.10 6.46 -13.46
C LEU A 258 5.59 6.27 -13.17
N GLY A 259 6.41 6.13 -14.21
CA GLY A 259 7.86 6.00 -14.10
C GLY A 259 8.49 7.17 -13.35
N THR A 260 8.05 8.41 -13.62
CA THR A 260 8.55 9.59 -12.89
C THR A 260 8.30 9.51 -11.39
N MET A 261 7.12 9.00 -10.99
CA MET A 261 6.70 8.83 -9.58
C MET A 261 7.46 7.71 -8.84
N ILE A 262 8.03 6.77 -9.60
CA ILE A 262 8.83 5.64 -9.10
C ILE A 262 10.31 6.01 -9.03
N VAL A 263 10.83 6.77 -10.00
CA VAL A 263 12.23 7.22 -10.06
C VAL A 263 12.55 8.21 -8.94
N GLU A 264 11.64 9.12 -8.59
CA GLU A 264 11.78 9.97 -7.38
C GLU A 264 11.85 9.15 -6.07
N GLN A 265 11.45 7.90 -6.17
CA GLN A 265 11.48 6.89 -5.14
C GLN A 265 12.67 5.93 -5.38
N GLY A 266 13.91 6.39 -5.56
CA GLY A 266 15.13 5.54 -5.68
C GLY A 266 15.21 4.27 -4.78
N THR A 267 15.95 3.25 -5.25
CA THR A 267 16.10 1.87 -4.76
C THR A 267 15.40 1.53 -3.43
N VAL A 268 14.39 0.65 -3.47
CA VAL A 268 13.59 0.17 -2.31
C VAL A 268 14.43 -0.14 -1.06
N LEU A 269 15.66 -0.63 -1.23
CA LEU A 269 16.62 -0.91 -0.14
C LEU A 269 17.01 0.35 0.65
N ASP A 270 17.36 1.44 -0.04
CA ASP A 270 17.83 2.70 0.56
C ASP A 270 16.74 3.32 1.47
N ARG A 271 15.45 3.10 1.16
CA ARG A 271 14.35 3.59 2.00
C ARG A 271 14.19 2.86 3.32
N ILE A 272 14.36 1.54 3.35
CA ILE A 272 14.17 0.78 4.58
C ILE A 272 15.31 1.13 5.52
N ASP A 273 16.54 1.11 5.02
CA ASP A 273 17.73 1.46 5.78
C ASP A 273 17.64 2.90 6.28
N PHE A 274 17.29 3.87 5.43
CA PHE A 274 17.11 5.26 5.83
C PHE A 274 16.01 5.47 6.88
N ASN A 275 14.85 4.82 6.73
CA ASN A 275 13.75 4.97 7.70
C ASN A 275 14.05 4.27 9.03
N VAL A 276 14.74 3.13 9.00
CA VAL A 276 15.19 2.41 10.20
C VAL A 276 16.28 3.21 10.91
N GLU A 277 17.25 3.74 10.18
CA GLU A 277 18.30 4.62 10.71
C GLU A 277 17.70 5.89 11.33
N GLN A 278 16.78 6.56 10.63
CA GLN A 278 16.10 7.73 11.16
C GLN A 278 15.28 7.40 12.42
N SER A 279 14.69 6.21 12.50
CA SER A 279 13.97 5.76 13.70
C SER A 279 14.94 5.53 14.86
N CYS A 280 16.09 4.90 14.59
CA CYS A 280 17.16 4.70 15.56
C CYS A 280 17.64 6.04 16.13
N VAL A 281 17.94 7.03 15.27
CA VAL A 281 18.37 8.38 15.68
C VAL A 281 17.30 9.06 16.55
N LYS A 282 16.02 9.00 16.15
CA LYS A 282 14.93 9.58 16.95
C LYS A 282 14.76 8.92 18.32
N THR A 283 14.95 7.60 18.41
CA THR A 283 14.90 6.88 19.70
C THR A 283 16.07 7.25 20.58
N GLU A 284 17.26 7.41 20.02
CA GLU A 284 18.45 7.88 20.76
C GLU A 284 18.25 9.31 21.29
N ASP A 285 17.72 10.22 20.48
CA ASP A 285 17.40 11.57 20.91
C ASP A 285 16.30 11.61 21.96
N GLY A 286 15.28 10.75 21.83
CA GLY A 286 14.26 10.56 22.86
C GLY A 286 14.85 10.07 24.19
N LEU A 287 15.81 9.15 24.14
CA LEU A 287 16.54 8.68 25.32
C LEU A 287 17.32 9.83 26.00
N LYS A 288 18.00 10.67 25.22
CA LYS A 288 18.70 11.88 25.73
C LYS A 288 17.71 12.84 26.41
N GLN A 289 16.53 13.06 25.84
CA GLN A 289 15.50 13.89 26.45
C GLN A 289 14.97 13.29 27.77
N LEU A 290 14.75 11.98 27.82
CA LEU A 290 14.37 11.26 29.05
C LEU A 290 15.42 11.39 30.15
N GLN A 291 16.71 11.22 29.81
CA GLN A 291 17.81 11.41 30.75
C GLN A 291 17.86 12.85 31.27
N LYS A 292 17.65 13.84 30.40
CA LYS A 292 17.60 15.26 30.78
C LYS A 292 16.41 15.52 31.72
N ALA A 293 15.23 14.96 31.42
CA ALA A 293 14.05 15.07 32.26
C ALA A 293 14.27 14.44 33.65
N GLU A 294 14.90 13.26 33.72
CA GLU A 294 15.27 12.61 34.98
C GLU A 294 16.23 13.48 35.81
N GLN A 295 17.24 14.09 35.18
CA GLN A 295 18.16 15.01 35.85
C GLN A 295 17.44 16.25 36.39
N TYR A 296 16.51 16.83 35.63
CA TYR A 296 15.68 17.93 36.11
C TYR A 296 14.81 17.49 37.30
N GLN A 297 14.16 16.32 37.24
CA GLN A 297 13.33 15.81 38.33
C GLN A 297 14.15 15.58 39.61
N LYS A 298 15.37 15.01 39.49
CA LYS A 298 16.28 14.82 40.63
C LYS A 298 16.74 16.15 41.25
N LYS A 299 17.01 17.17 40.43
CA LYS A 299 17.37 18.52 40.92
C LYS A 299 16.19 19.20 41.60
N ASN A 300 14.98 19.06 41.07
CA ASN A 300 13.79 19.70 41.62
C ASN A 300 13.46 19.20 43.03
N ARG A 301 13.74 17.92 43.34
CA ARG A 301 13.62 17.38 44.71
C ARG A 301 14.50 18.13 45.73
N LYS A 302 15.71 18.52 45.35
CA LYS A 302 16.61 19.29 46.24
C LYS A 302 16.10 20.73 46.43
N MET A 303 15.51 21.31 45.40
CA MET A 303 14.89 22.64 45.46
C MET A 303 13.68 22.65 46.40
N LEU A 304 12.84 21.61 46.34
CA LEU A 304 11.67 21.45 47.22
C LEU A 304 12.07 21.41 48.70
N VAL A 305 13.14 20.68 49.06
CA VAL A 305 13.67 20.66 50.44
C VAL A 305 14.14 22.04 50.89
N ILE A 306 14.82 22.81 50.01
CA ILE A 306 15.28 24.17 50.32
C ILE A 306 14.09 25.10 50.56
N VAL A 307 13.02 24.98 49.75
CA VAL A 307 11.79 25.77 49.91
C VAL A 307 11.08 25.45 51.23
N ILE A 308 10.96 24.17 51.60
CA ILE A 308 10.39 23.75 52.89
C ILE A 308 11.19 24.34 54.05
N LEU A 309 12.53 24.26 54.01
CA LEU A 309 13.38 24.81 55.06
C LEU A 309 13.19 26.34 55.20
N PHE A 310 13.10 27.06 54.08
CA PHE A 310 12.84 28.50 54.08
C PHE A 310 11.49 28.86 54.72
N VAL A 311 10.43 28.10 54.43
CA VAL A 311 9.10 28.30 55.04
C VAL A 311 9.16 28.07 56.55
N ILE A 312 9.86 27.02 57.02
CA ILE A 312 10.03 26.74 58.45
C ILE A 312 10.72 27.91 59.17
N VAL A 313 11.77 28.49 58.57
CA VAL A 313 12.48 29.64 59.15
C VAL A 313 11.55 30.85 59.29
N ILE A 314 10.71 31.14 58.29
CA ILE A 314 9.73 32.24 58.36
C ILE A 314 8.75 32.00 59.51
N VAL A 315 8.20 30.79 59.65
CA VAL A 315 7.26 30.45 60.71
C VAL A 315 7.90 30.64 62.09
N LEU A 316 9.16 30.22 62.27
CA LEU A 316 9.90 30.42 63.52
C LEU A 316 10.15 31.90 63.83
N ILE A 317 10.47 32.73 62.84
CA ILE A 317 10.64 34.18 63.01
C ILE A 317 9.32 34.82 63.47
N ILE A 318 8.20 34.47 62.82
CA ILE A 318 6.87 34.97 63.20
C ILE A 318 6.52 34.56 64.64
N ALA A 319 6.79 33.31 65.01
CA ALA A 319 6.56 32.81 66.37
C ALA A 319 7.42 33.55 67.41
N LEU A 320 8.70 33.82 67.13
CA LEU A 320 9.57 34.58 68.03
C LEU A 320 9.10 36.02 68.23
N ILE A 321 8.65 36.68 67.15
CA ILE A 321 8.06 38.02 67.24
C ILE A 321 6.79 37.97 68.10
N ALA A 322 5.90 37.02 67.85
CA ALA A 322 4.65 36.88 68.63
C ALA A 322 4.90 36.62 70.11
N VAL A 323 5.91 35.82 70.47
CA VAL A 323 6.29 35.55 71.86
C VAL A 323 6.97 36.75 72.51
N LYS A 324 7.82 37.49 71.79
CA LYS A 324 8.49 38.68 72.33
C LYS A 324 7.53 39.85 72.58
N PHE A 325 6.46 39.96 71.80
CA PHE A 325 5.44 41.00 71.94
C PHE A 325 4.30 40.63 72.91
N ARG A 326 4.39 39.48 73.59
CA ARG A 326 3.48 39.04 74.63
C ARG A 326 4.16 39.11 75.99
#